data_AF-A0AAP8QAU1-F1
#
_entry.id   AF-A0AAP8QAU1-F1
#
_cell.length_a   1.000
_cell.length_b   1.000
_cell.length_c   1.000
_cell.angle_alpha   90.00
_cell.angle_beta   90.00
_cell.angle_gamma   90.00
#
_symmetry.space_group_name_H-M   'P 1'
#
loop_
_entity.id
_entity.type
_entity.pdbx_description
1 polymer ?
#
loop_
_entity_poly.entity_id
_entity_poly.type
_entity_poly.pdbx_seq_one_letter_code
_entity_poly.pdbx_strand_id
1 'polypeptide(L)'
;MQATTKTNFVIPKHLQPYVVEQNYDKYTEVDQQVWRHVLHRNYNFLKDVAHPAYVDGLRKTGISLDHIPRVEEMNQCLQPSGWGAVTIDGFIPAVVFFDFQSRGILPIATDIRKPEHIDYTPAPDIIHEAAGHAPILSDKWYADYVKRFGRIGSKAFATREEHEVFEAIRSYSKLMEDPKATQEEVQLAKEILDAKQSAVTGVSEAEEIARLYWWTVEYGLFGKIEQPLLYGAGLLSSIEESRHCLTDAVIKRPFSLEETISTAFDITKMQPQLFVCESFDQLLDSVERFKYRMAFHTGGKVAMEKALRSGATSTVVYSSGLQVTGTLESMVYTENSEIVFFRTEGPTALAWNNQELNGHGKSTHTDGFSSPIGRLQGVSLPLELFTDGDLEAHGIRMKEHVNLVLEGGITVEGRLEEIVRQEGKILLLSFNQCKISHHGRTLFQSDQGTYDMAVGERIVSTFAGAADPERFFE
;
A
#
# COMPACT_ATOMS: atom_id res chain seq x y z
N MET A 1 9.03 27.57 5.90
CA MET A 1 8.50 27.49 7.28
C MET A 1 7.76 26.18 7.37
N GLN A 2 8.15 25.29 8.29
CA GLN A 2 7.45 24.02 8.48
C GLN A 2 6.03 24.33 8.99
N ALA A 3 5.02 23.96 8.21
CA ALA A 3 3.65 23.91 8.69
C ALA A 3 3.57 22.76 9.71
N THR A 4 3.87 23.07 10.97
CA THR A 4 3.57 22.17 12.07
C THR A 4 2.07 22.22 12.29
N THR A 5 1.33 21.35 11.59
CA THR A 5 0.04 20.88 12.05
C THR A 5 0.23 20.43 13.50
N LYS A 6 -0.58 20.97 14.43
CA LYS A 6 -0.59 20.50 15.83
C LYS A 6 -1.26 19.13 15.91
N THR A 7 -0.70 18.16 15.21
CA THR A 7 -1.05 16.74 15.28
C THR A 7 -0.01 16.05 16.13
N ASN A 8 -0.42 15.20 17.08
CA ASN A 8 0.49 14.28 17.76
C ASN A 8 1.04 13.18 16.81
N PHE A 9 0.68 13.22 15.53
CA PHE A 9 1.13 12.30 14.50
C PHE A 9 2.21 12.98 13.65
N VAL A 10 3.36 12.31 13.53
CA VAL A 10 4.44 12.71 12.63
C VAL A 10 4.13 12.11 11.26
N ILE A 11 3.95 12.97 10.26
CA ILE A 11 3.76 12.54 8.87
C ILE A 11 5.14 12.12 8.33
N PRO A 12 5.32 10.86 7.93
CA PRO A 12 6.56 10.37 7.32
C PRO A 12 6.99 11.22 6.12
N LYS A 13 8.30 11.38 5.93
CA LYS A 13 8.87 12.22 4.84
C LYS A 13 8.30 11.85 3.47
N HIS A 14 8.17 10.55 3.18
CA HIS A 14 7.66 10.08 1.88
C HIS A 14 6.17 10.32 1.68
N LEU A 15 5.40 10.58 2.75
CA LEU A 15 3.98 10.93 2.67
C LEU A 15 3.73 12.44 2.60
N GLN A 16 4.68 13.26 3.07
CA GLN A 16 4.56 14.73 3.08
C GLN A 16 4.27 15.34 1.69
N PRO A 17 4.83 14.85 0.56
CA PRO A 17 4.54 15.40 -0.77
C PRO A 17 3.06 15.30 -1.19
N TYR A 18 2.28 14.43 -0.54
CA TYR A 18 0.86 14.23 -0.83
C TYR A 18 -0.06 15.09 0.04
N VAL A 19 0.50 15.78 1.04
CA VAL A 19 -0.24 16.62 1.99
C VAL A 19 -0.24 18.06 1.51
N VAL A 20 -1.42 18.67 1.49
CA VAL A 20 -1.61 20.09 1.15
C VAL A 20 -2.18 20.86 2.34
N GLU A 21 -2.06 22.18 2.31
CA GLU A 21 -2.67 23.04 3.33
C GLU A 21 -4.16 23.29 3.03
N GLN A 22 -5.02 23.10 4.03
CA GLN A 22 -6.43 23.49 3.94
C GLN A 22 -6.57 25.02 3.98
N ASN A 23 -6.67 25.64 2.81
CA ASN A 23 -6.94 27.07 2.67
C ASN A 23 -8.41 27.39 2.99
N TYR A 24 -8.79 27.34 4.27
CA TYR A 24 -10.18 27.44 4.70
C TYR A 24 -10.90 28.72 4.22
N ASP A 25 -10.18 29.84 4.13
CA ASP A 25 -10.75 31.12 3.70
C ASP A 25 -11.11 31.14 2.20
N LYS A 26 -10.74 30.10 1.43
CA LYS A 26 -11.20 29.92 0.04
C LYS A 26 -12.61 29.35 -0.03
N TYR A 27 -13.13 28.71 1.02
CA TYR A 27 -14.52 28.25 1.01
C TYR A 27 -15.45 29.46 0.99
N THR A 28 -16.22 29.57 -0.08
CA THR A 28 -17.22 30.61 -0.26
C THR A 28 -18.45 30.36 0.61
N GLU A 29 -19.31 31.35 0.71
CA GLU A 29 -20.61 31.16 1.36
C GLU A 29 -21.47 30.12 0.63
N VAL A 30 -21.30 29.96 -0.69
CA VAL A 30 -21.96 28.90 -1.47
C VAL A 30 -21.48 27.53 -1.03
N ASP A 31 -20.17 27.36 -0.85
CA ASP A 31 -19.57 26.10 -0.36
C ASP A 31 -20.11 25.73 1.02
N GLN A 32 -20.15 26.71 1.94
CA GLN A 32 -20.72 26.50 3.28
C GLN A 32 -22.21 26.14 3.24
N GLN A 33 -22.97 26.70 2.29
CA GLN A 33 -24.38 26.35 2.07
C GLN A 33 -24.55 24.95 1.47
N VAL A 34 -23.70 24.54 0.52
CA VAL A 34 -23.70 23.18 -0.02
C VAL A 34 -23.46 22.18 1.09
N TRP A 35 -22.41 22.39 1.90
CA TRP A 35 -22.14 21.57 3.08
C TRP A 35 -23.37 21.45 3.97
N ARG A 36 -23.90 22.59 4.41
CA ARG A 36 -25.05 22.63 5.33
C ARG A 36 -26.27 21.92 4.76
N HIS A 37 -26.57 22.16 3.50
CA HIS A 37 -27.71 21.53 2.82
C HIS A 37 -27.56 20.00 2.79
N VAL A 38 -26.40 19.51 2.33
CA VAL A 38 -26.14 18.07 2.21
C VAL A 38 -26.13 17.40 3.59
N LEU A 39 -25.42 17.95 4.57
CA LEU A 39 -25.29 17.36 5.89
C LEU A 39 -26.62 17.30 6.65
N HIS A 40 -27.45 18.35 6.60
CA HIS A 40 -28.78 18.31 7.21
C HIS A 40 -29.70 17.31 6.53
N ARG A 41 -29.66 17.20 5.19
CA ARG A 41 -30.46 16.22 4.43
C ARG A 41 -30.02 14.79 4.75
N ASN A 42 -28.71 14.52 4.74
CA ASN A 42 -28.12 13.22 5.06
C ASN A 42 -28.44 12.83 6.49
N TYR A 43 -28.17 13.70 7.48
CA TYR A 43 -28.42 13.43 8.90
C TYR A 43 -29.88 13.06 9.18
N ASN A 44 -30.84 13.81 8.60
CA ASN A 44 -32.26 13.56 8.83
C ASN A 44 -32.72 12.17 8.37
N PHE A 45 -32.07 11.60 7.36
CA PHE A 45 -32.36 10.24 6.88
C PHE A 45 -31.51 9.19 7.59
N LEU A 46 -30.20 9.42 7.67
CA LEU A 46 -29.22 8.45 8.17
C LEU A 46 -29.37 8.18 9.67
N LYS A 47 -29.92 9.10 10.46
CA LYS A 47 -30.14 8.87 11.90
C LYS A 47 -30.96 7.60 12.22
N ASP A 48 -31.79 7.15 11.28
CA ASP A 48 -32.70 6.02 11.45
C ASP A 48 -32.19 4.73 10.76
N VAL A 49 -31.23 4.84 9.83
CA VAL A 49 -30.79 3.71 8.97
C VAL A 49 -29.28 3.47 8.95
N ALA A 50 -28.46 4.40 9.43
CA ALA A 50 -27.02 4.20 9.55
C ALA A 50 -26.66 3.40 10.81
N HIS A 51 -25.48 2.81 10.80
CA HIS A 51 -24.90 2.17 11.97
C HIS A 51 -24.84 3.19 13.14
N PRO A 52 -25.17 2.81 14.40
CA PRO A 52 -25.24 3.76 15.52
C PRO A 52 -23.96 4.58 15.75
N ALA A 53 -22.80 4.02 15.40
CA ALA A 53 -21.52 4.72 15.46
C ALA A 53 -21.47 5.98 14.57
N TYR A 54 -22.24 6.06 13.50
CA TYR A 54 -22.24 7.19 12.57
C TYR A 54 -22.83 8.45 13.19
N VAL A 55 -24.02 8.35 13.77
CA VAL A 55 -24.81 9.51 14.23
C VAL A 55 -24.09 10.25 15.35
N ASP A 56 -23.67 9.49 16.37
CA ASP A 56 -22.83 10.03 17.45
C ASP A 56 -21.42 10.38 16.95
N GLY A 57 -20.95 9.66 15.94
CA GLY A 57 -19.66 9.80 15.31
C GLY A 57 -19.41 11.19 14.74
N LEU A 58 -20.39 11.77 14.03
CA LEU A 58 -20.28 13.11 13.44
C LEU A 58 -19.79 14.13 14.47
N ARG A 59 -20.47 14.21 15.61
CA ARG A 59 -20.06 15.11 16.70
C ARG A 59 -18.72 14.69 17.31
N LYS A 60 -18.51 13.39 17.53
CA LYS A 60 -17.27 12.87 18.14
C LYS A 60 -16.03 13.10 17.29
N THR A 61 -16.16 13.29 15.99
CA THR A 61 -15.05 13.54 15.06
C THR A 61 -14.92 15.01 14.65
N GLY A 62 -15.62 15.92 15.34
CA GLY A 62 -15.51 17.36 15.12
C GLY A 62 -16.30 17.84 13.90
N ILE A 63 -17.28 17.07 13.44
CA ILE A 63 -18.08 17.39 12.26
C ILE A 63 -19.35 18.13 12.68
N SER A 64 -19.46 19.36 12.18
CA SER A 64 -20.65 20.19 12.30
C SER A 64 -21.58 19.99 11.11
N LEU A 65 -22.89 20.07 11.36
CA LEU A 65 -23.88 20.10 10.27
C LEU A 65 -23.92 21.47 9.57
N ASP A 66 -23.39 22.52 10.19
CA ASP A 66 -23.63 23.91 9.77
C ASP A 66 -22.46 24.57 9.04
N HIS A 67 -21.26 24.00 9.11
CA HIS A 67 -20.07 24.52 8.46
C HIS A 67 -19.08 23.41 8.13
N ILE A 68 -18.33 23.62 7.05
CA ILE A 68 -17.22 22.75 6.62
C ILE A 68 -16.21 22.64 7.78
N PRO A 69 -15.71 21.44 8.13
CA PRO A 69 -14.80 21.30 9.24
C PRO A 69 -13.40 21.83 8.89
N ARG A 70 -12.74 22.42 9.90
CA ARG A 70 -11.29 22.61 9.86
C ARG A 70 -10.63 21.28 10.21
N VAL A 71 -9.84 20.72 9.30
CA VAL A 71 -9.22 19.40 9.49
C VAL A 71 -8.24 19.41 10.68
N GLU A 72 -7.63 20.55 11.00
CA GLU A 72 -6.84 20.72 12.23
C GLU A 72 -7.68 20.54 13.51
N GLU A 73 -8.93 20.99 13.51
CA GLU A 73 -9.84 20.84 14.66
C GLU A 73 -10.35 19.40 14.79
N MET A 74 -10.59 18.72 13.65
CA MET A 74 -10.96 17.30 13.62
C MET A 74 -9.89 16.43 14.29
N ASN A 75 -8.61 16.77 14.16
CA ASN A 75 -7.51 15.99 14.75
C ASN A 75 -7.61 15.84 16.28
N GLN A 76 -8.11 16.86 16.98
CA GLN A 76 -8.32 16.79 18.44
C GLN A 76 -9.46 15.81 18.78
N CYS A 77 -10.47 15.77 17.92
CA CYS A 77 -11.66 14.94 18.08
C CYS A 77 -11.41 13.46 17.70
N LEU A 78 -10.53 13.21 16.73
CA LEU A 78 -10.16 11.86 16.27
C LEU A 78 -9.13 11.16 17.17
N GLN A 79 -8.33 11.93 17.91
CA GLN A 79 -7.27 11.42 18.80
C GLN A 79 -7.72 10.31 19.77
N PRO A 80 -8.90 10.39 20.43
CA PRO A 80 -9.39 9.33 21.32
C PRO A 80 -9.59 7.96 20.63
N SER A 81 -9.87 7.95 19.32
CA SER A 81 -9.93 6.71 18.52
C SER A 81 -8.54 6.26 18.02
N GLY A 82 -7.49 6.98 18.40
CA GLY A 82 -6.13 6.82 17.88
C GLY A 82 -6.02 7.21 16.41
N TRP A 83 -6.90 8.10 15.93
CA TRP A 83 -6.90 8.58 14.55
C TRP A 83 -6.54 10.06 14.48
N GLY A 84 -6.09 10.49 13.30
CA GLY A 84 -5.93 11.88 12.88
C GLY A 84 -6.35 12.03 11.44
N ALA A 85 -6.21 13.22 10.90
CA ALA A 85 -6.54 13.54 9.52
C ALA A 85 -5.52 14.52 8.91
N VAL A 86 -5.29 14.37 7.61
CA VAL A 86 -4.46 15.26 6.78
C VAL A 86 -5.25 15.65 5.55
N THR A 87 -4.93 16.81 4.98
CA THR A 87 -5.55 17.29 3.76
C THR A 87 -4.74 16.91 2.53
N ILE A 88 -5.42 16.49 1.47
CA ILE A 88 -4.82 16.05 0.19
C ILE A 88 -5.49 16.76 -0.99
N ASP A 89 -4.78 16.81 -2.12
CA ASP A 89 -5.24 17.37 -3.40
C ASP A 89 -6.08 16.35 -4.21
N GLY A 90 -7.01 15.68 -3.53
CA GLY A 90 -7.90 14.66 -4.10
C GLY A 90 -7.21 13.33 -4.45
N PHE A 91 -6.46 13.28 -5.55
CA PHE A 91 -5.94 12.02 -6.12
C PHE A 91 -4.53 11.66 -5.63
N ILE A 92 -4.44 10.64 -4.78
CA ILE A 92 -3.18 10.02 -4.34
C ILE A 92 -3.11 8.53 -4.72
N PRO A 93 -1.92 7.95 -4.93
CA PRO A 93 -1.80 6.51 -5.22
C PRO A 93 -2.37 5.65 -4.08
N ALA A 94 -3.00 4.53 -4.42
CA ALA A 94 -3.65 3.64 -3.43
C ALA A 94 -2.69 3.18 -2.32
N VAL A 95 -1.44 2.86 -2.65
CA VAL A 95 -0.41 2.47 -1.65
C VAL A 95 -0.11 3.58 -0.65
N VAL A 96 -0.16 4.85 -1.08
CA VAL A 96 0.03 6.03 -0.22
C VAL A 96 -1.20 6.23 0.66
N PHE A 97 -2.40 6.11 0.09
CA PHE A 97 -3.67 6.18 0.82
C PHE A 97 -3.71 5.13 1.95
N PHE A 98 -3.38 3.88 1.64
CA PHE A 98 -3.32 2.81 2.63
C PHE A 98 -2.20 3.01 3.66
N ASP A 99 -1.06 3.59 3.30
CA ASP A 99 0.01 3.91 4.26
C ASP A 99 -0.45 4.97 5.28
N PHE A 100 -1.17 6.01 4.85
CA PHE A 100 -1.83 6.93 5.78
C PHE A 100 -2.76 6.20 6.75
N GLN A 101 -3.68 5.38 6.23
CA GLN A 101 -4.62 4.63 7.07
C GLN A 101 -3.92 3.66 8.03
N SER A 102 -2.82 3.03 7.61
CA SER A 102 -2.03 2.12 8.45
C SER A 102 -1.50 2.80 9.73
N ARG A 103 -1.37 4.13 9.68
CA ARG A 103 -0.90 4.99 10.77
C ARG A 103 -2.04 5.64 11.55
N GLY A 104 -3.29 5.32 11.20
CA GLY A 104 -4.47 5.99 11.75
C GLY A 104 -4.59 7.42 11.25
N ILE A 105 -4.19 7.72 10.02
CA ILE A 105 -4.34 9.05 9.43
C ILE A 105 -5.36 8.94 8.30
N LEU A 106 -6.43 9.73 8.35
CA LEU A 106 -7.45 9.83 7.31
C LEU A 106 -7.06 10.93 6.31
N PRO A 107 -6.81 10.60 5.03
CA PRO A 107 -6.64 11.60 3.98
C PRO A 107 -7.99 12.24 3.64
N ILE A 108 -8.08 13.57 3.64
CA ILE A 108 -9.30 14.33 3.36
C ILE A 108 -9.06 15.26 2.18
N ALA A 109 -9.81 15.07 1.10
CA ALA A 109 -9.80 16.00 -0.03
C ALA A 109 -10.28 17.38 0.41
N THR A 110 -9.62 18.45 -0.05
CA THR A 110 -9.99 19.83 0.34
C THR A 110 -11.16 20.37 -0.46
N ASP A 111 -11.42 19.87 -1.66
CA ASP A 111 -12.48 20.37 -2.51
C ASP A 111 -13.85 20.00 -1.98
N ILE A 112 -14.84 20.81 -2.33
CA ILE A 112 -16.25 20.53 -2.07
C ILE A 112 -16.99 20.49 -3.40
N ARG A 113 -17.94 19.56 -3.53
CA ARG A 113 -18.77 19.46 -4.74
C ARG A 113 -19.51 20.77 -5.02
N LYS A 114 -19.75 21.03 -6.31
CA LYS A 114 -20.50 22.20 -6.76
C LYS A 114 -22.02 22.00 -6.58
N PRO A 115 -22.82 23.07 -6.51
CA PRO A 115 -24.27 22.98 -6.39
C PRO A 115 -24.96 22.15 -7.48
N GLU A 116 -24.39 22.08 -8.69
CA GLU A 116 -24.94 21.30 -9.80
C GLU A 116 -24.79 19.78 -9.60
N HIS A 117 -23.90 19.37 -8.70
CA HIS A 117 -23.59 17.97 -8.38
C HIS A 117 -23.90 17.63 -6.91
N ILE A 118 -24.92 18.30 -6.34
CA ILE A 118 -25.22 18.21 -4.90
C ILE A 118 -25.58 16.80 -4.44
N ASP A 119 -26.28 16.05 -5.29
CA ASP A 119 -26.78 14.71 -4.99
C ASP A 119 -25.68 13.63 -5.13
N TYR A 120 -24.72 13.84 -6.04
CA TYR A 120 -23.63 12.90 -6.30
C TYR A 120 -22.46 13.57 -7.03
N THR A 121 -21.23 13.23 -6.62
CA THR A 121 -19.98 13.57 -7.34
C THR A 121 -19.17 12.28 -7.55
N PRO A 122 -18.65 12.03 -8.77
CA PRO A 122 -17.75 10.90 -9.02
C PRO A 122 -16.38 11.02 -8.32
N ALA A 123 -15.92 12.25 -8.08
CA ALA A 123 -14.66 12.50 -7.39
C ALA A 123 -14.89 12.71 -5.88
N PRO A 124 -14.05 12.13 -5.00
CA PRO A 124 -14.18 12.30 -3.56
C PRO A 124 -13.92 13.76 -3.16
N ASP A 125 -14.82 14.31 -2.36
CA ASP A 125 -14.77 15.68 -1.84
C ASP A 125 -14.75 15.68 -0.30
N ILE A 126 -14.63 16.85 0.32
CA ILE A 126 -14.57 16.97 1.78
C ILE A 126 -15.81 16.41 2.48
N ILE A 127 -16.99 16.42 1.83
CA ILE A 127 -18.20 15.79 2.38
C ILE A 127 -18.01 14.27 2.41
N HIS A 128 -17.57 13.67 1.31
CA HIS A 128 -17.30 12.24 1.25
C HIS A 128 -16.26 11.81 2.29
N GLU A 129 -15.11 12.47 2.30
CA GLU A 129 -13.99 12.07 3.15
C GLU A 129 -14.24 12.37 4.63
N ALA A 130 -14.63 13.60 4.96
CA ALA A 130 -14.87 13.96 6.34
C ALA A 130 -16.16 13.33 6.87
N ALA A 131 -17.30 13.57 6.23
CA ALA A 131 -18.60 13.16 6.77
C ALA A 131 -19.02 11.73 6.40
N GLY A 132 -18.40 11.09 5.40
CA GLY A 132 -18.62 9.68 5.08
C GLY A 132 -17.75 8.75 5.93
N HIS A 133 -16.43 8.94 5.90
CA HIS A 133 -15.48 8.02 6.56
C HIS A 133 -15.28 8.29 8.05
N ALA A 134 -15.06 9.55 8.44
CA ALA A 134 -14.59 9.85 9.80
C ALA A 134 -15.56 9.42 10.92
N PRO A 135 -16.90 9.62 10.84
CA PRO A 135 -17.81 9.35 11.96
C PRO A 135 -17.73 7.93 12.52
N ILE A 136 -17.64 6.92 11.65
CA ILE A 136 -17.64 5.52 12.07
C ILE A 136 -16.32 5.11 12.74
N LEU A 137 -15.23 5.86 12.53
CA LEU A 137 -13.97 5.68 13.26
C LEU A 137 -14.11 5.94 14.77
N SER A 138 -15.25 6.45 15.24
CA SER A 138 -15.57 6.50 16.67
C SER A 138 -15.87 5.11 17.27
N ASP A 139 -16.15 4.10 16.45
CA ASP A 139 -16.20 2.69 16.84
C ASP A 139 -14.80 2.07 16.80
N LYS A 140 -14.36 1.52 17.93
CA LYS A 140 -13.00 0.97 18.07
C LYS A 140 -12.71 -0.21 17.13
N TRP A 141 -13.70 -1.07 16.86
CA TRP A 141 -13.48 -2.25 16.04
C TRP A 141 -13.39 -1.87 14.57
N TYR A 142 -14.22 -0.92 14.14
CA TYR A 142 -14.12 -0.36 12.79
C TYR A 142 -12.81 0.42 12.60
N ALA A 143 -12.45 1.26 13.57
CA ALA A 143 -11.18 1.99 13.56
C ALA A 143 -9.96 1.07 13.44
N ASP A 144 -9.96 -0.04 14.18
CA ASP A 144 -8.90 -1.06 14.10
C ASP A 144 -8.93 -1.82 12.78
N TYR A 145 -10.13 -2.14 12.26
CA TYR A 145 -10.32 -2.74 10.95
C TYR A 145 -9.66 -1.90 9.85
N VAL A 146 -9.98 -0.61 9.75
CA VAL A 146 -9.44 0.27 8.70
C VAL A 146 -7.93 0.47 8.87
N LYS A 147 -7.41 0.61 10.09
CA LYS A 147 -5.94 0.64 10.33
C LYS A 147 -5.26 -0.64 9.85
N ARG A 148 -5.84 -1.79 10.19
CA ARG A 148 -5.28 -3.08 9.80
C ARG A 148 -5.36 -3.30 8.30
N PHE A 149 -6.44 -2.85 7.68
CA PHE A 149 -6.62 -2.77 6.25
C PHE A 149 -5.49 -1.97 5.61
N GLY A 150 -5.25 -0.73 6.06
CA GLY A 150 -4.18 0.13 5.56
C GLY A 150 -2.81 -0.55 5.64
N ARG A 151 -2.47 -1.20 6.76
CA ARG A 151 -1.20 -1.92 6.94
C ARG A 151 -0.99 -3.07 5.94
N ILE A 152 -2.07 -3.70 5.50
CA ILE A 152 -2.06 -4.82 4.57
C ILE A 152 -2.07 -4.28 3.13
N GLY A 153 -2.98 -3.36 2.82
CA GLY A 153 -3.10 -2.71 1.51
C GLY A 153 -1.85 -1.94 1.09
N SER A 154 -1.13 -1.32 2.03
CA SER A 154 0.12 -0.60 1.73
C SER A 154 1.26 -1.50 1.26
N LYS A 155 1.10 -2.83 1.37
CA LYS A 155 2.08 -3.85 0.95
C LYS A 155 1.67 -4.59 -0.32
N ALA A 156 0.48 -4.34 -0.85
CA ALA A 156 -0.07 -5.04 -2.00
C ALA A 156 0.68 -4.65 -3.28
N PHE A 157 0.98 -5.64 -4.12
CA PHE A 157 1.50 -5.37 -5.46
C PHE A 157 0.38 -5.04 -6.44
N ALA A 158 0.48 -3.85 -7.03
CA ALA A 158 -0.15 -3.54 -8.30
C ALA A 158 0.77 -4.00 -9.46
N THR A 159 0.20 -4.25 -10.63
CA THR A 159 1.00 -4.51 -11.83
C THR A 159 1.47 -3.20 -12.47
N ARG A 160 2.46 -3.27 -13.35
CA ARG A 160 2.90 -2.11 -14.12
C ARG A 160 1.77 -1.48 -14.93
N GLU A 161 0.90 -2.29 -15.53
CA GLU A 161 -0.24 -1.82 -16.31
C GLU A 161 -1.23 -1.04 -15.45
N GLU A 162 -1.51 -1.51 -14.23
CA GLU A 162 -2.39 -0.82 -13.28
C GLU A 162 -1.80 0.53 -12.84
N HIS A 163 -0.48 0.61 -12.65
CA HIS A 163 0.19 1.88 -12.37
C HIS A 163 0.07 2.86 -13.55
N GLU A 164 0.22 2.38 -14.78
CA GLU A 164 0.03 3.19 -15.99
C GLU A 164 -1.42 3.66 -16.16
N VAL A 165 -2.41 2.84 -15.78
CA VAL A 165 -3.83 3.25 -15.73
C VAL A 165 -4.03 4.37 -14.72
N PHE A 166 -3.46 4.25 -13.52
CA PHE A 166 -3.59 5.30 -12.50
C PHE A 166 -3.04 6.66 -12.99
N GLU A 167 -1.85 6.67 -13.60
CA GLU A 167 -1.28 7.92 -14.14
C GLU A 167 -2.10 8.47 -15.33
N ALA A 168 -2.71 7.60 -16.14
CA ALA A 168 -3.62 8.00 -17.21
C ALA A 168 -4.91 8.62 -16.65
N ILE A 169 -5.53 8.02 -15.62
CA ILE A 169 -6.70 8.58 -14.92
C ILE A 169 -6.37 9.96 -14.36
N ARG A 170 -5.23 10.07 -13.67
CA ARG A 170 -4.79 11.33 -13.06
C ARG A 170 -4.59 12.42 -14.11
N SER A 171 -3.97 12.08 -15.25
CA SER A 171 -3.75 13.02 -16.35
C SER A 171 -5.06 13.45 -17.01
N TYR A 172 -5.96 12.49 -17.25
CA TYR A 172 -7.28 12.75 -17.81
C TYR A 172 -8.13 13.65 -16.89
N SER A 173 -8.18 13.34 -15.59
CA SER A 173 -8.92 14.14 -14.61
C SER A 173 -8.42 15.58 -14.53
N LYS A 174 -7.09 15.80 -14.53
CA LYS A 174 -6.51 17.15 -14.57
C LYS A 174 -6.93 17.94 -15.80
N LEU A 175 -6.96 17.31 -16.97
CA LEU A 175 -7.38 17.97 -18.21
C LEU A 175 -8.87 18.29 -18.23
N MET A 176 -9.71 17.44 -17.63
CA MET A 176 -11.15 17.70 -17.50
C MET A 176 -11.46 18.92 -16.62
N GLU A 177 -10.56 19.25 -15.69
CA GLU A 177 -10.72 20.37 -14.76
C GLU A 177 -9.99 21.65 -15.19
N ASP A 178 -9.05 21.57 -16.14
CA ASP A 178 -8.32 22.72 -16.66
C ASP A 178 -9.20 23.53 -17.64
N PRO A 179 -9.57 24.79 -17.31
CA PRO A 179 -10.37 25.64 -18.20
C PRO A 179 -9.67 25.98 -19.52
N LYS A 180 -8.36 25.72 -19.63
CA LYS A 180 -7.55 25.96 -20.84
C LYS A 180 -7.38 24.72 -21.71
N ALA A 181 -7.74 23.53 -21.22
CA ALA A 181 -7.61 22.30 -21.99
C ALA A 181 -8.53 22.32 -23.21
N THR A 182 -7.99 21.90 -24.36
CA THR A 182 -8.74 21.76 -25.59
C THR A 182 -9.52 20.45 -25.61
N GLN A 183 -10.60 20.39 -26.41
CA GLN A 183 -11.35 19.15 -26.60
C GLN A 183 -10.49 18.02 -27.19
N GLU A 184 -9.51 18.36 -28.03
CA GLU A 184 -8.58 17.40 -28.62
C GLU A 184 -7.65 16.78 -27.57
N GLU A 185 -7.11 17.58 -26.64
CA GLU A 185 -6.28 17.09 -25.53
C GLU A 185 -7.06 16.16 -24.59
N VAL A 186 -8.29 16.53 -24.25
CA VAL A 186 -9.18 15.72 -23.42
C VAL A 186 -9.51 14.38 -24.10
N GLN A 187 -9.82 14.42 -25.40
CA GLN A 187 -10.14 13.22 -26.17
C GLN A 187 -8.91 12.29 -26.29
N LEU A 188 -7.73 12.84 -26.55
CA LEU A 188 -6.49 12.06 -26.61
C LEU A 188 -6.18 11.40 -25.25
N ALA A 189 -6.32 12.14 -24.15
CA ALA A 189 -6.12 11.60 -22.81
C ALA A 189 -7.09 10.47 -22.48
N LYS A 190 -8.35 10.58 -22.95
CA LYS A 190 -9.34 9.51 -22.83
C LYS A 190 -8.96 8.27 -23.65
N GLU A 191 -8.51 8.44 -24.89
CA GLU A 191 -8.06 7.31 -25.73
C GLU A 191 -6.85 6.59 -25.12
N ILE A 192 -5.91 7.35 -24.54
CA ILE A 192 -4.79 6.80 -23.79
C ILE A 192 -5.30 6.00 -22.58
N LEU A 193 -6.23 6.55 -21.80
CA LEU A 193 -6.83 5.87 -20.66
C LEU A 193 -7.49 4.55 -21.06
N ASP A 194 -8.35 4.57 -22.09
CA ASP A 194 -9.07 3.39 -22.58
C ASP A 194 -8.09 2.30 -23.06
N ALA A 195 -7.02 2.70 -23.75
CA ALA A 195 -5.98 1.79 -24.20
C ALA A 195 -5.20 1.16 -23.03
N LYS A 196 -4.86 1.95 -21.99
CA LYS A 196 -4.18 1.45 -20.78
C LYS A 196 -5.08 0.51 -19.97
N GLN A 197 -6.35 0.83 -19.81
CA GLN A 197 -7.32 -0.05 -19.13
C GLN A 197 -7.45 -1.40 -19.85
N SER A 198 -7.50 -1.38 -21.18
CA SER A 198 -7.58 -2.60 -22.00
C SER A 198 -6.33 -3.48 -21.94
N ALA A 199 -5.18 -2.93 -21.51
CA ALA A 199 -3.92 -3.66 -21.38
C ALA A 199 -3.79 -4.40 -20.05
N VAL A 200 -4.59 -4.06 -19.04
CA VAL A 200 -4.57 -4.74 -17.74
C VAL A 200 -5.06 -6.18 -17.90
N THR A 201 -4.29 -7.15 -17.40
CA THR A 201 -4.62 -8.57 -17.48
C THR A 201 -4.54 -9.26 -16.12
N GLY A 202 -5.50 -10.13 -15.84
CA GLY A 202 -5.61 -10.80 -14.55
C GLY A 202 -6.09 -9.86 -13.44
N VAL A 203 -5.94 -10.31 -12.19
CA VAL A 203 -6.31 -9.56 -10.99
C VAL A 203 -5.09 -9.53 -10.07
N SER A 204 -4.63 -8.34 -9.72
CA SER A 204 -3.49 -8.16 -8.81
C SER A 204 -3.92 -8.20 -7.35
N GLU A 205 -2.94 -8.20 -6.43
CA GLU A 205 -3.24 -8.04 -5.01
C GLU A 205 -3.84 -6.67 -4.71
N ALA A 206 -3.38 -5.63 -5.42
CA ALA A 206 -3.90 -4.27 -5.30
C ALA A 206 -5.37 -4.19 -5.75
N GLU A 207 -5.75 -4.89 -6.82
CA GLU A 207 -7.14 -4.94 -7.28
C GLU A 207 -8.03 -5.76 -6.34
N GLU A 208 -7.57 -6.92 -5.86
CA GLU A 208 -8.31 -7.72 -4.86
C GLU A 208 -8.56 -6.91 -3.58
N ILE A 209 -7.54 -6.22 -3.05
CA ILE A 209 -7.68 -5.41 -1.84
C ILE A 209 -8.54 -4.16 -2.11
N ALA A 210 -8.46 -3.55 -3.30
CA ALA A 210 -9.33 -2.42 -3.67
C ALA A 210 -10.81 -2.82 -3.70
N ARG A 211 -11.14 -4.01 -4.23
CA ARG A 211 -12.51 -4.56 -4.17
C ARG A 211 -12.97 -4.83 -2.76
N LEU A 212 -12.10 -5.37 -1.92
CA LEU A 212 -12.42 -5.55 -0.50
C LEU A 212 -12.74 -4.23 0.16
N TYR A 213 -11.95 -3.18 -0.10
CA TYR A 213 -12.18 -1.85 0.43
C TYR A 213 -13.50 -1.26 -0.08
N TRP A 214 -13.75 -1.35 -1.39
CA TRP A 214 -14.95 -0.83 -2.03
C TRP A 214 -16.23 -1.43 -1.43
N TRP A 215 -16.31 -2.75 -1.35
CA TRP A 215 -17.50 -3.44 -0.88
C TRP A 215 -17.68 -3.46 0.65
N THR A 216 -16.74 -2.85 1.38
CA THR A 216 -16.81 -2.72 2.83
C THR A 216 -16.76 -1.25 3.26
N VAL A 217 -15.60 -0.63 3.22
CA VAL A 217 -15.37 0.73 3.72
C VAL A 217 -16.15 1.76 2.90
N GLU A 218 -16.34 1.56 1.59
CA GLU A 218 -17.10 2.49 0.74
C GLU A 218 -18.60 2.18 0.66
N TYR A 219 -18.96 0.91 0.46
CA TYR A 219 -20.33 0.49 0.14
C TYR A 219 -20.83 -0.69 1.00
N GLY A 220 -20.29 -0.85 2.20
CA GLY A 220 -20.69 -1.91 3.11
C GLY A 220 -21.98 -1.65 3.88
N LEU A 221 -22.69 -2.75 4.15
CA LEU A 221 -23.89 -2.83 4.98
C LEU A 221 -23.64 -3.69 6.23
N PHE A 222 -24.38 -3.45 7.30
CA PHE A 222 -24.17 -4.08 8.61
C PHE A 222 -25.45 -4.71 9.16
N GLY A 223 -25.34 -5.89 9.78
CA GLY A 223 -26.40 -6.54 10.53
C GLY A 223 -27.17 -7.57 9.69
N LYS A 224 -28.50 -7.47 9.68
CA LYS A 224 -29.38 -8.46 9.01
C LYS A 224 -29.63 -8.08 7.57
N ILE A 225 -29.63 -9.05 6.66
CA ILE A 225 -29.82 -8.82 5.21
C ILE A 225 -31.18 -8.20 4.89
N GLU A 226 -32.22 -8.52 5.65
CA GLU A 226 -33.58 -8.03 5.41
C GLU A 226 -33.75 -6.56 5.81
N GLN A 227 -32.97 -6.10 6.79
CA GLN A 227 -33.00 -4.73 7.31
C GLN A 227 -31.58 -4.30 7.70
N PRO A 228 -30.69 -4.11 6.72
CA PRO A 228 -29.31 -3.77 6.98
C PRO A 228 -29.18 -2.30 7.37
N LEU A 229 -28.16 -2.01 8.18
CA LEU A 229 -27.72 -0.65 8.49
C LEU A 229 -26.58 -0.22 7.56
N LEU A 230 -26.49 1.06 7.26
CA LEU A 230 -25.44 1.61 6.40
C LEU A 230 -24.18 1.92 7.21
N TYR A 231 -23.00 1.53 6.71
CA TYR A 231 -21.72 1.98 7.27
C TYR A 231 -20.68 2.40 6.21
N GLY A 232 -20.87 2.01 4.95
CA GLY A 232 -19.97 2.44 3.87
C GLY A 232 -20.02 3.94 3.62
N ALA A 233 -18.87 4.59 3.47
CA ALA A 233 -18.77 6.04 3.33
C ALA A 233 -19.46 6.62 2.08
N GLY A 234 -19.43 5.89 0.95
CA GLY A 234 -20.20 6.24 -0.24
C GLY A 234 -21.70 6.31 0.04
N LEU A 235 -22.22 5.37 0.84
CA LEU A 235 -23.62 5.35 1.27
C LEU A 235 -23.94 6.44 2.30
N LEU A 236 -22.97 6.86 3.11
CA LEU A 236 -23.16 7.86 4.17
C LEU A 236 -23.00 9.31 3.66
N SER A 237 -22.40 9.48 2.49
CA SER A 237 -22.12 10.79 1.88
C SER A 237 -23.01 11.14 0.70
N SER A 238 -23.80 10.19 0.16
CA SER A 238 -24.80 10.43 -0.88
C SER A 238 -26.17 9.91 -0.48
N ILE A 239 -27.14 10.82 -0.28
CA ILE A 239 -28.52 10.51 0.06
C ILE A 239 -29.26 9.67 -1.00
N GLU A 240 -28.89 9.82 -2.27
CA GLU A 240 -29.50 9.04 -3.34
C GLU A 240 -29.07 7.58 -3.26
N GLU A 241 -27.76 7.34 -3.12
CA GLU A 241 -27.22 6.00 -2.86
C GLU A 241 -27.77 5.43 -1.54
N SER A 242 -27.83 6.22 -0.45
CA SER A 242 -28.39 5.75 0.82
C SER A 242 -29.83 5.23 0.69
N ARG A 243 -30.65 5.87 -0.17
CA ARG A 243 -32.04 5.48 -0.39
C ARG A 243 -32.14 4.31 -1.35
N HIS A 244 -31.39 4.38 -2.46
CA HIS A 244 -31.39 3.36 -3.50
C HIS A 244 -30.93 2.00 -2.96
N CYS A 245 -29.87 1.99 -2.13
CA CYS A 245 -29.29 0.79 -1.57
C CYS A 245 -30.26 -0.02 -0.69
N LEU A 246 -31.30 0.60 -0.14
CA LEU A 246 -32.31 -0.04 0.69
C LEU A 246 -33.53 -0.54 -0.10
N THR A 247 -33.61 -0.27 -1.40
CA THR A 247 -34.70 -0.77 -2.26
C THR A 247 -34.46 -2.21 -2.74
N ASP A 248 -35.50 -2.86 -3.25
CA ASP A 248 -35.39 -4.20 -3.86
C ASP A 248 -34.59 -4.22 -5.18
N ALA A 249 -34.23 -3.04 -5.73
CA ALA A 249 -33.41 -2.95 -6.93
C ALA A 249 -31.94 -3.34 -6.69
N VAL A 250 -31.48 -3.26 -5.43
CA VAL A 250 -30.09 -3.57 -5.06
C VAL A 250 -30.01 -4.93 -4.38
N ILE A 251 -29.20 -5.83 -4.92
CA ILE A 251 -29.05 -7.18 -4.37
C ILE A 251 -28.20 -7.12 -3.10
N LYS A 252 -28.77 -7.52 -1.96
CA LYS A 252 -28.02 -7.64 -0.69
C LYS A 252 -27.50 -9.06 -0.52
N ARG A 253 -26.20 -9.21 -0.29
CA ARG A 253 -25.53 -10.50 -0.13
C ARG A 253 -24.86 -10.59 1.25
N PRO A 254 -24.81 -11.77 1.90
CA PRO A 254 -23.96 -11.95 3.06
C PRO A 254 -22.49 -11.66 2.70
N PHE A 255 -21.76 -11.00 3.58
CA PHE A 255 -20.34 -10.75 3.39
C PHE A 255 -19.54 -12.06 3.31
N SER A 256 -18.66 -12.15 2.32
CA SER A 256 -17.72 -13.25 2.13
C SER A 256 -16.45 -12.71 1.49
N LEU A 257 -15.29 -12.98 2.09
CA LEU A 257 -14.00 -12.52 1.56
C LEU A 257 -13.81 -12.90 0.08
N GLU A 258 -14.08 -14.16 -0.28
CA GLU A 258 -13.85 -14.68 -1.62
C GLU A 258 -14.79 -14.07 -2.67
N GLU A 259 -16.06 -13.86 -2.30
CA GLU A 259 -17.02 -13.24 -3.20
C GLU A 259 -16.73 -11.74 -3.37
N THR A 260 -16.36 -11.08 -2.28
CA THR A 260 -16.03 -9.65 -2.28
C THR A 260 -14.81 -9.35 -3.16
N ILE A 261 -13.69 -10.07 -3.03
CA ILE A 261 -12.49 -9.82 -3.84
C ILE A 261 -12.65 -10.25 -5.31
N SER A 262 -13.61 -11.13 -5.61
CA SER A 262 -13.92 -11.54 -6.99
C SER A 262 -14.96 -10.64 -7.68
N THR A 263 -15.66 -9.80 -6.92
CA THR A 263 -16.69 -8.89 -7.45
C THR A 263 -16.05 -7.57 -7.89
N ALA A 264 -15.96 -7.33 -9.20
CA ALA A 264 -15.56 -6.03 -9.75
C ALA A 264 -16.65 -4.97 -9.54
N PHE A 265 -16.28 -3.69 -9.58
CA PHE A 265 -17.18 -2.55 -9.41
C PHE A 265 -17.00 -1.50 -10.50
N ASP A 266 -18.01 -0.64 -10.65
CA ASP A 266 -18.00 0.51 -11.56
C ASP A 266 -18.25 1.78 -10.74
N ILE A 267 -17.26 2.67 -10.70
CA ILE A 267 -17.29 3.92 -9.92
C ILE A 267 -18.21 4.97 -10.54
N THR A 268 -18.69 4.76 -11.77
CA THR A 268 -19.48 5.75 -12.52
C THR A 268 -20.99 5.53 -12.43
N LYS A 269 -21.41 4.45 -11.74
CA LYS A 269 -22.81 4.03 -11.65
C LYS A 269 -23.21 3.75 -10.21
N MET A 270 -24.51 3.75 -9.96
CA MET A 270 -25.05 3.26 -8.70
C MET A 270 -24.79 1.77 -8.53
N GLN A 271 -24.54 1.34 -7.30
CA GLN A 271 -24.09 -0.03 -7.04
C GLN A 271 -25.24 -1.05 -7.15
N PRO A 272 -25.16 -2.05 -8.04
CA PRO A 272 -26.26 -3.00 -8.25
C PRO A 272 -26.40 -4.06 -7.14
N GLN A 273 -25.34 -4.24 -6.36
CA GLN A 273 -25.27 -5.19 -5.27
C GLN A 273 -24.40 -4.65 -4.15
N LEU A 274 -24.68 -5.06 -2.91
CA LEU A 274 -23.90 -4.72 -1.73
C LEU A 274 -23.72 -5.94 -0.81
N PHE A 275 -22.68 -5.90 0.02
CA PHE A 275 -22.38 -6.94 1.00
C PHE A 275 -22.75 -6.51 2.42
N VAL A 276 -23.39 -7.42 3.16
CA VAL A 276 -23.86 -7.22 4.53
C VAL A 276 -22.97 -8.03 5.47
N CYS A 277 -22.16 -7.35 6.28
CA CYS A 277 -21.39 -7.99 7.34
C CYS A 277 -22.21 -8.11 8.63
N GLU A 278 -21.96 -9.17 9.39
CA GLU A 278 -22.65 -9.43 10.66
C GLU A 278 -22.04 -8.64 11.82
N SER A 279 -20.75 -8.32 11.72
CA SER A 279 -19.97 -7.59 12.71
C SER A 279 -18.68 -7.02 12.11
N PHE A 280 -18.10 -6.00 12.74
CA PHE A 280 -16.77 -5.51 12.36
C PHE A 280 -15.65 -6.51 12.69
N ASP A 281 -15.85 -7.40 13.66
CA ASP A 281 -14.95 -8.53 13.92
C ASP A 281 -14.84 -9.48 12.70
N GLN A 282 -15.97 -9.72 12.01
CA GLN A 282 -15.98 -10.50 10.77
C GLN A 282 -15.12 -9.84 9.69
N LEU A 283 -15.18 -8.51 9.57
CA LEU A 283 -14.36 -7.75 8.63
C LEU A 283 -12.88 -7.81 9.00
N LEU A 284 -12.55 -7.62 10.29
CA LEU A 284 -11.18 -7.71 10.79
C LEU A 284 -10.55 -9.08 10.51
N ASP A 285 -11.28 -10.16 10.82
CA ASP A 285 -10.84 -11.53 10.51
C ASP A 285 -10.65 -11.75 9.01
N SER A 286 -11.52 -11.16 8.16
CA SER A 286 -11.38 -11.28 6.71
C SER A 286 -10.09 -10.67 6.18
N VAL A 287 -9.67 -9.52 6.72
CA VAL A 287 -8.41 -8.85 6.34
C VAL A 287 -7.20 -9.64 6.86
N GLU A 288 -7.28 -10.22 8.07
CA GLU A 288 -6.24 -11.14 8.56
C GLU A 288 -6.10 -12.39 7.70
N ARG A 289 -7.21 -12.94 7.20
CA ARG A 289 -7.20 -14.06 6.26
C ARG A 289 -6.62 -13.65 4.91
N PHE A 290 -7.00 -12.49 4.39
CA PHE A 290 -6.51 -11.97 3.11
C PHE A 290 -4.98 -11.87 3.08
N LYS A 291 -4.37 -11.41 4.17
CA LYS A 291 -2.90 -11.34 4.34
C LYS A 291 -2.18 -12.64 3.94
N TYR A 292 -2.73 -13.82 4.23
CA TYR A 292 -2.06 -15.11 3.94
C TYR A 292 -1.93 -15.41 2.44
N ARG A 293 -2.65 -14.67 1.57
CA ARG A 293 -2.55 -14.74 0.11
C ARG A 293 -1.48 -13.80 -0.46
N MET A 294 -1.04 -12.83 0.34
CA MET A 294 -0.21 -11.73 -0.13
C MET A 294 1.27 -12.09 -0.15
N ALA A 295 1.99 -11.53 -1.12
CA ALA A 295 3.42 -11.70 -1.35
C ALA A 295 4.25 -11.49 -0.08
N PHE A 296 3.85 -10.51 0.74
CA PHE A 296 4.57 -10.19 1.97
C PHE A 296 4.45 -11.26 3.05
N HIS A 297 3.46 -12.16 2.93
CA HIS A 297 3.28 -13.29 3.84
C HIS A 297 3.78 -14.59 3.21
N THR A 298 3.54 -14.81 1.91
CA THR A 298 3.91 -16.07 1.24
C THR A 298 5.40 -16.19 0.97
N GLY A 299 6.08 -15.07 0.67
CA GLY A 299 7.46 -15.06 0.20
C GLY A 299 7.68 -15.94 -1.05
N GLY A 300 8.93 -16.36 -1.24
CA GLY A 300 9.32 -17.28 -2.30
C GLY A 300 9.07 -16.76 -3.71
N LYS A 301 8.93 -17.70 -4.66
CA LYS A 301 8.85 -17.41 -6.09
C LYS A 301 7.69 -16.50 -6.48
N VAL A 302 6.48 -16.85 -6.06
CA VAL A 302 5.27 -16.12 -6.44
C VAL A 302 5.35 -14.65 -5.96
N ALA A 303 5.89 -14.41 -4.77
CA ALA A 303 6.07 -13.06 -4.24
C ALA A 303 7.09 -12.24 -5.05
N MET A 304 8.20 -12.86 -5.46
CA MET A 304 9.22 -12.23 -6.30
C MET A 304 8.73 -11.96 -7.73
N GLU A 305 7.93 -12.86 -8.31
CA GLU A 305 7.32 -12.64 -9.63
C GLU A 305 6.32 -11.48 -9.62
N LYS A 306 5.54 -11.33 -8.53
CA LYS A 306 4.67 -10.16 -8.33
C LYS A 306 5.48 -8.86 -8.25
N ALA A 307 6.58 -8.85 -7.52
CA ALA A 307 7.48 -7.70 -7.43
C ALA A 307 8.05 -7.32 -8.80
N LEU A 308 8.58 -8.30 -9.55
CA LEU A 308 9.11 -8.09 -10.90
C LEU A 308 8.05 -7.54 -11.86
N ARG A 309 6.84 -8.11 -11.82
CA ARG A 309 5.72 -7.65 -12.65
C ARG A 309 5.26 -6.24 -12.30
N SER A 310 5.36 -5.82 -11.04
CA SER A 310 5.00 -4.48 -10.61
C SER A 310 5.91 -3.41 -11.24
N GLY A 311 7.20 -3.72 -11.41
CA GLY A 311 8.21 -2.74 -11.81
C GLY A 311 8.38 -1.56 -10.84
N ALA A 312 7.81 -1.66 -9.63
CA ALA A 312 7.86 -0.62 -8.60
C ALA A 312 8.94 -0.92 -7.56
N THR A 313 9.27 0.10 -6.75
CA THR A 313 10.11 -0.10 -5.57
C THR A 313 9.48 -1.13 -4.64
N SER A 314 10.28 -2.14 -4.29
CA SER A 314 9.85 -3.27 -3.48
C SER A 314 10.92 -3.66 -2.47
N THR A 315 10.50 -4.34 -1.41
CA THR A 315 11.40 -4.92 -0.41
C THR A 315 11.35 -6.43 -0.49
N VAL A 316 12.51 -7.06 -0.66
CA VAL A 316 12.73 -8.51 -0.58
C VAL A 316 13.33 -8.85 0.78
N VAL A 317 12.79 -9.83 1.50
CA VAL A 317 13.26 -10.23 2.84
C VAL A 317 13.79 -11.66 2.82
N TYR A 318 15.06 -11.80 3.16
CA TYR A 318 15.73 -13.09 3.33
C TYR A 318 15.37 -13.75 4.68
N SER A 319 15.53 -15.07 4.78
CA SER A 319 15.37 -15.85 6.03
C SER A 319 16.32 -15.43 7.15
N SER A 320 17.43 -14.77 6.83
CA SER A 320 18.32 -14.11 7.79
C SER A 320 17.67 -12.90 8.48
N GLY A 321 16.64 -12.30 7.87
CA GLY A 321 16.01 -11.04 8.27
C GLY A 321 16.55 -9.83 7.51
N LEU A 322 17.55 -10.00 6.64
CA LEU A 322 18.01 -8.93 5.76
C LEU A 322 16.90 -8.52 4.79
N GLN A 323 16.73 -7.21 4.62
CA GLN A 323 15.75 -6.59 3.74
C GLN A 323 16.49 -5.85 2.62
N VAL A 324 16.16 -6.13 1.37
CA VAL A 324 16.72 -5.48 0.19
C VAL A 324 15.63 -4.64 -0.46
N THR A 325 15.77 -3.31 -0.42
CA THR A 325 14.80 -2.38 -1.01
C THR A 325 15.31 -1.84 -2.35
N GLY A 326 14.62 -2.13 -3.44
CA GLY A 326 14.94 -1.64 -4.79
C GLY A 326 13.89 -2.04 -5.82
N THR A 327 14.15 -1.74 -7.10
CA THR A 327 13.27 -2.17 -8.21
C THR A 327 13.80 -3.48 -8.77
N LEU A 328 13.02 -4.56 -8.71
CA LEU A 328 13.46 -5.88 -9.17
C LEU A 328 13.55 -5.92 -10.70
N GLU A 329 14.71 -6.30 -11.24
CA GLU A 329 15.00 -6.26 -12.69
C GLU A 329 15.02 -7.66 -13.31
N SER A 330 15.68 -8.62 -12.66
CA SER A 330 15.80 -9.97 -13.20
C SER A 330 16.02 -11.02 -12.11
N MET A 331 15.73 -12.27 -12.48
CA MET A 331 15.88 -13.44 -11.63
C MET A 331 16.48 -14.61 -12.42
N VAL A 332 17.25 -15.45 -11.76
CA VAL A 332 17.80 -16.69 -12.30
C VAL A 332 17.13 -17.87 -11.61
N TYR A 333 16.75 -18.85 -12.41
CA TYR A 333 16.03 -20.04 -11.97
C TYR A 333 16.85 -21.31 -12.19
N THR A 334 16.61 -22.30 -11.35
CA THR A 334 17.00 -23.70 -11.61
C THR A 334 16.09 -24.34 -12.65
N GLU A 335 16.45 -25.54 -13.12
CA GLU A 335 15.60 -26.35 -14.00
C GLU A 335 14.24 -26.68 -13.36
N ASN A 336 14.20 -26.80 -12.03
CA ASN A 336 12.99 -27.03 -11.24
C ASN A 336 12.20 -25.73 -10.96
N SER A 337 12.56 -24.62 -11.61
CA SER A 337 11.91 -23.33 -11.47
C SER A 337 12.03 -22.68 -10.09
N GLU A 338 13.06 -23.01 -9.31
CA GLU A 338 13.38 -22.33 -8.04
C GLU A 338 14.26 -21.11 -8.30
N ILE A 339 14.04 -20.01 -7.59
CA ILE A 339 14.87 -18.80 -7.72
C ILE A 339 16.15 -18.97 -6.90
N VAL A 340 17.30 -18.76 -7.53
CA VAL A 340 18.62 -18.89 -6.90
C VAL A 340 19.44 -17.61 -6.93
N PHE A 341 19.01 -16.60 -7.69
CA PHE A 341 19.68 -15.30 -7.78
C PHE A 341 18.70 -14.25 -8.27
N PHE A 342 18.84 -13.01 -7.80
CA PHE A 342 18.12 -11.88 -8.36
C PHE A 342 18.99 -10.64 -8.49
N ARG A 343 18.52 -9.68 -9.29
CA ARG A 343 19.12 -8.36 -9.46
C ARG A 343 18.05 -7.28 -9.40
N THR A 344 18.34 -6.21 -8.68
CA THR A 344 17.62 -4.94 -8.75
C THR A 344 18.33 -3.98 -9.69
N GLU A 345 17.56 -3.05 -10.26
CA GLU A 345 18.09 -1.93 -11.03
C GLU A 345 18.11 -0.64 -10.20
N GLY A 346 19.12 0.18 -10.43
CA GLY A 346 19.24 1.50 -9.81
C GLY A 346 19.44 1.48 -8.29
N PRO A 347 19.32 2.64 -7.62
CA PRO A 347 19.70 2.76 -6.22
C PRO A 347 18.95 1.79 -5.31
N THR A 348 19.70 0.96 -4.58
CA THR A 348 19.16 -0.04 -3.66
C THR A 348 19.66 0.23 -2.24
N ALA A 349 18.85 -0.07 -1.23
CA ALA A 349 19.25 0.02 0.17
C ALA A 349 19.02 -1.30 0.89
N LEU A 350 19.92 -1.62 1.82
CA LEU A 350 19.82 -2.78 2.68
C LEU A 350 19.38 -2.35 4.07
N ALA A 351 18.46 -3.10 4.66
CA ALA A 351 17.92 -2.82 5.98
C ALA A 351 17.80 -4.11 6.81
N TRP A 352 17.71 -3.94 8.12
CA TRP A 352 17.32 -4.98 9.04
C TRP A 352 16.34 -4.40 10.05
N ASN A 353 15.24 -5.11 10.29
CA ASN A 353 14.16 -4.66 11.17
C ASN A 353 13.65 -3.24 10.84
N ASN A 354 13.49 -2.94 9.54
CA ASN A 354 13.01 -1.66 9.00
C ASN A 354 13.92 -0.46 9.32
N GLN A 355 15.21 -0.71 9.51
CA GLN A 355 16.24 0.31 9.66
C GLN A 355 17.36 0.05 8.68
N GLU A 356 17.76 1.07 7.92
CA GLU A 356 18.90 0.99 7.01
C GLU A 356 20.16 0.48 7.72
N LEU A 357 20.84 -0.49 7.11
CA LEU A 357 22.13 -0.98 7.58
C LEU A 357 23.18 0.09 7.33
N ASN A 358 23.99 0.37 8.36
CA ASN A 358 25.05 1.38 8.28
C ASN A 358 25.97 1.11 7.08
N GLY A 359 26.12 2.11 6.20
CA GLY A 359 26.96 2.00 5.01
C GLY A 359 26.34 1.25 3.83
N HIS A 360 25.07 0.83 3.89
CA HIS A 360 24.40 0.13 2.78
C HIS A 360 23.12 0.81 2.30
N GLY A 361 23.10 2.15 2.32
CA GLY A 361 22.04 2.95 1.70
C GLY A 361 22.16 3.06 0.18
N LYS A 362 21.27 3.84 -0.44
CA LYS A 362 21.21 4.09 -1.90
C LYS A 362 22.53 4.59 -2.51
N SER A 363 23.36 5.28 -1.72
CA SER A 363 24.67 5.79 -2.17
C SER A 363 25.74 4.72 -2.29
N THR A 364 25.55 3.57 -1.65
CA THR A 364 26.48 2.44 -1.70
C THR A 364 26.14 1.54 -2.89
N HIS A 365 24.87 1.22 -3.07
CA HIS A 365 24.38 0.35 -4.15
C HIS A 365 23.68 1.17 -5.23
N THR A 366 24.42 2.07 -5.89
CA THR A 366 23.85 3.07 -6.82
C THR A 366 23.26 2.47 -8.08
N ASP A 367 23.86 1.39 -8.58
CA ASP A 367 23.51 0.80 -9.87
C ASP A 367 22.57 -0.41 -9.73
N GLY A 368 22.27 -0.81 -8.50
CA GLY A 368 21.52 -2.02 -8.20
C GLY A 368 22.20 -2.86 -7.13
N PHE A 369 21.51 -3.91 -6.74
CA PHE A 369 22.00 -4.96 -5.88
C PHE A 369 21.70 -6.29 -6.54
N SER A 370 22.59 -7.26 -6.42
CA SER A 370 22.34 -8.60 -6.92
C SER A 370 22.90 -9.61 -5.96
N SER A 371 22.20 -10.70 -5.71
CA SER A 371 22.65 -11.69 -4.74
C SER A 371 22.05 -13.06 -4.96
N PRO A 372 22.80 -14.13 -4.64
CA PRO A 372 22.24 -15.47 -4.55
C PRO A 372 21.18 -15.60 -3.47
N ILE A 373 20.40 -16.68 -3.58
CA ILE A 373 19.45 -17.19 -2.59
C ILE A 373 19.72 -18.68 -2.47
N GLY A 374 19.87 -19.19 -1.25
CA GLY A 374 20.03 -20.63 -1.04
C GLY A 374 21.03 -21.00 0.05
N ARG A 375 21.13 -22.31 0.31
CA ARG A 375 22.14 -22.89 1.20
C ARG A 375 23.42 -23.21 0.46
N LEU A 376 24.48 -23.47 1.20
CA LEU A 376 25.68 -24.09 0.66
C LEU A 376 25.37 -25.54 0.24
N GLN A 377 25.91 -25.93 -0.92
CA GLN A 377 25.77 -27.26 -1.50
C GLN A 377 26.22 -28.34 -0.49
N GLY A 378 25.31 -29.25 -0.15
CA GLY A 378 25.61 -30.38 0.74
C GLY A 378 25.69 -30.02 2.23
N VAL A 379 25.32 -28.80 2.62
CA VAL A 379 25.30 -28.38 4.03
C VAL A 379 23.87 -28.15 4.49
N SER A 380 23.47 -28.85 5.56
CA SER A 380 22.11 -28.78 6.09
C SER A 380 21.84 -27.53 6.94
N LEU A 381 22.86 -27.02 7.63
CA LEU A 381 22.77 -25.79 8.40
C LEU A 381 22.73 -24.59 7.43
N PRO A 382 21.74 -23.69 7.50
CA PRO A 382 21.73 -22.47 6.71
C PRO A 382 22.92 -21.56 7.04
N LEU A 383 23.50 -20.91 6.02
CA LEU A 383 24.68 -20.06 6.18
C LEU A 383 24.43 -18.89 7.14
N GLU A 384 23.19 -18.36 7.19
CA GLU A 384 22.81 -17.31 8.14
C GLU A 384 22.94 -17.73 9.61
N LEU A 385 23.01 -19.03 9.91
CA LEU A 385 23.14 -19.55 11.29
C LEU A 385 24.57 -19.99 11.65
N PHE A 386 25.53 -19.84 10.75
CA PHE A 386 26.90 -20.30 11.01
C PHE A 386 27.56 -19.51 12.13
N THR A 387 28.15 -20.22 13.09
CA THR A 387 29.11 -19.66 14.03
C THR A 387 30.46 -19.44 13.35
N ASP A 388 31.40 -18.76 14.02
CA ASP A 388 32.75 -18.57 13.47
C ASP A 388 33.48 -19.92 13.30
N GLY A 389 33.21 -20.90 14.17
CA GLY A 389 33.72 -22.27 14.01
C GLY A 389 33.15 -22.99 12.79
N ASP A 390 31.86 -22.77 12.48
CA ASP A 390 31.25 -23.32 11.27
C ASP A 390 31.85 -22.69 10.01
N LEU A 391 32.06 -21.37 10.00
CA LEU A 391 32.73 -20.67 8.90
C LEU A 391 34.14 -21.24 8.67
N GLU A 392 34.94 -21.39 9.72
CA GLU A 392 36.29 -21.97 9.63
C GLU A 392 36.28 -23.41 9.12
N ALA A 393 35.34 -24.24 9.58
CA ALA A 393 35.20 -25.63 9.17
C ALA A 393 34.85 -25.77 7.68
N HIS A 394 34.20 -24.76 7.10
CA HIS A 394 33.85 -24.69 5.68
C HIS A 394 34.83 -23.85 4.85
N GLY A 395 35.97 -23.45 5.43
CA GLY A 395 37.00 -22.68 4.71
C GLY A 395 36.60 -21.24 4.40
N ILE A 396 35.60 -20.69 5.08
CA ILE A 396 35.14 -19.32 4.93
C ILE A 396 35.92 -18.46 5.94
N ARG A 397 37.04 -17.87 5.51
CA ARG A 397 37.93 -17.11 6.39
C ARG A 397 38.12 -15.67 5.93
N MET A 398 38.17 -14.78 6.90
CA MET A 398 38.44 -13.36 6.67
C MET A 398 39.78 -13.15 5.98
N LYS A 399 39.80 -12.26 5.00
CA LYS A 399 40.98 -11.85 4.20
C LYS A 399 41.59 -12.98 3.36
N GLU A 400 40.93 -14.12 3.23
CA GLU A 400 41.29 -15.24 2.36
C GLU A 400 40.39 -15.29 1.12
N HIS A 401 40.84 -16.01 0.09
CA HIS A 401 40.02 -16.31 -1.07
C HIS A 401 39.08 -17.47 -0.74
N VAL A 402 37.78 -17.22 -0.88
CA VAL A 402 36.69 -18.14 -0.55
C VAL A 402 35.96 -18.52 -1.83
N ASN A 403 35.58 -19.78 -1.94
CA ASN A 403 34.70 -20.29 -2.99
C ASN A 403 33.47 -20.93 -2.33
N LEU A 404 32.31 -20.31 -2.53
CA LEU A 404 31.02 -20.82 -2.08
C LEU A 404 30.29 -21.43 -3.26
N VAL A 405 29.85 -22.68 -3.10
CA VAL A 405 28.93 -23.33 -4.03
C VAL A 405 27.58 -23.44 -3.33
N LEU A 406 26.56 -22.78 -3.87
CA LEU A 406 25.20 -22.84 -3.35
C LEU A 406 24.40 -23.94 -4.04
N GLU A 407 23.39 -24.45 -3.32
CA GLU A 407 22.35 -25.29 -3.90
C GLU A 407 21.72 -24.56 -5.11
N GLY A 408 21.45 -25.30 -6.17
CA GLY A 408 20.98 -24.73 -7.43
C GLY A 408 22.09 -24.18 -8.34
N GLY A 409 23.36 -24.38 -8.00
CA GLY A 409 24.47 -24.25 -8.96
C GLY A 409 25.07 -22.85 -9.11
N ILE A 410 24.77 -21.96 -8.17
CA ILE A 410 25.46 -20.66 -8.08
C ILE A 410 26.83 -20.86 -7.41
N THR A 411 27.87 -20.29 -8.00
CA THR A 411 29.20 -20.18 -7.36
C THR A 411 29.52 -18.73 -7.07
N VAL A 412 30.09 -18.47 -5.90
CA VAL A 412 30.59 -17.15 -5.48
C VAL A 412 32.05 -17.30 -5.09
N GLU A 413 32.92 -16.65 -5.84
CA GLU A 413 34.37 -16.70 -5.66
C GLU A 413 34.87 -15.29 -5.38
N GLY A 414 35.75 -15.12 -4.39
CA GLY A 414 36.31 -13.80 -4.08
C GLY A 414 37.08 -13.79 -2.76
N ARG A 415 37.74 -12.67 -2.48
CA ARG A 415 38.43 -12.47 -1.20
C ARG A 415 37.44 -11.91 -0.18
N LEU A 416 37.18 -12.63 0.90
CA LEU A 416 36.24 -12.21 1.94
C LEU A 416 36.82 -11.05 2.77
N GLU A 417 36.11 -9.94 2.86
CA GLU A 417 36.58 -8.73 3.51
C GLU A 417 35.80 -8.35 4.77
N GLU A 418 34.51 -8.65 4.83
CA GLU A 418 33.62 -8.32 5.94
C GLU A 418 32.50 -9.36 6.11
N ILE A 419 32.05 -9.54 7.35
CA ILE A 419 30.88 -10.34 7.73
C ILE A 419 29.98 -9.47 8.61
N VAL A 420 28.76 -9.17 8.15
CA VAL A 420 27.78 -8.41 8.93
C VAL A 420 26.84 -9.37 9.63
N ARG A 421 26.70 -9.22 10.95
CA ARG A 421 25.79 -10.02 11.78
C ARG A 421 24.78 -9.15 12.52
N GLN A 422 23.56 -9.67 12.68
CA GLN A 422 22.54 -9.13 13.59
C GLN A 422 21.91 -10.26 14.38
N GLU A 423 21.81 -10.12 15.70
CA GLU A 423 21.26 -11.14 16.61
C GLU A 423 21.88 -12.54 16.38
N GLY A 424 23.18 -12.59 16.11
CA GLY A 424 23.92 -13.83 15.84
C GLY A 424 23.80 -14.36 14.41
N LYS A 425 22.82 -13.89 13.62
CA LYS A 425 22.66 -14.30 12.23
C LYS A 425 23.58 -13.54 11.29
N ILE A 426 24.16 -14.22 10.31
CA ILE A 426 24.89 -13.57 9.21
C ILE A 426 23.87 -12.98 8.23
N LEU A 427 24.01 -11.68 7.95
CA LEU A 427 23.20 -10.97 6.96
C LEU A 427 23.95 -10.78 5.64
N LEU A 428 25.22 -10.39 5.71
CA LEU A 428 26.04 -10.07 4.54
C LEU A 428 27.43 -10.69 4.65
N LEU A 429 27.96 -11.13 3.51
CA LEU A 429 29.38 -11.40 3.30
C LEU A 429 29.88 -10.49 2.20
N SER A 430 30.88 -9.66 2.49
CA SER A 430 31.41 -8.69 1.53
C SER A 430 32.71 -9.20 0.93
N PHE A 431 32.82 -9.21 -0.39
CA PHE A 431 33.94 -9.76 -1.14
C PHE A 431 34.61 -8.70 -2.02
N ASN A 432 35.94 -8.75 -2.11
CA ASN A 432 36.69 -8.07 -3.17
C ASN A 432 37.08 -9.10 -4.25
N GLN A 433 37.32 -8.61 -5.48
CA GLN A 433 37.68 -9.46 -6.63
C GLN A 433 36.67 -10.60 -6.82
N CYS A 434 35.39 -10.23 -6.78
CA CYS A 434 34.30 -11.17 -6.70
C CYS A 434 33.82 -11.59 -8.09
N LYS A 435 33.54 -12.88 -8.26
CA LYS A 435 32.90 -13.46 -9.43
C LYS A 435 31.77 -14.37 -9.00
N ILE A 436 30.61 -14.19 -9.63
CA ILE A 436 29.42 -15.02 -9.44
C ILE A 436 29.05 -15.66 -10.75
N SER A 437 28.82 -16.97 -10.73
CA SER A 437 28.45 -17.71 -11.93
C SER A 437 27.30 -18.68 -11.66
N HIS A 438 26.52 -18.97 -12.70
CA HIS A 438 25.51 -20.03 -12.70
C HIS A 438 25.81 -20.97 -13.88
N HIS A 439 26.13 -22.23 -13.59
CA HIS A 439 26.50 -23.23 -14.60
C HIS A 439 27.54 -22.72 -15.63
N GLY A 440 28.56 -21.99 -15.14
CA GLY A 440 29.64 -21.45 -15.97
C GLY A 440 29.35 -20.11 -16.67
N ARG A 441 28.11 -19.61 -16.62
CA ARG A 441 27.77 -18.25 -17.08
C ARG A 441 28.00 -17.25 -15.96
N THR A 442 28.86 -16.26 -16.20
CA THR A 442 29.06 -15.14 -15.27
C THR A 442 27.78 -14.32 -15.13
N LEU A 443 27.33 -14.13 -13.88
CA LEU A 443 26.20 -13.26 -13.51
C LEU A 443 26.70 -11.90 -13.01
N PHE A 444 27.81 -11.90 -12.28
CA PHE A 444 28.48 -10.71 -11.77
C PHE A 444 29.98 -10.95 -11.76
N GLN A 445 30.76 -9.93 -12.08
CA GLN A 445 32.20 -9.95 -11.91
C GLN A 445 32.69 -8.53 -11.64
N SER A 446 33.50 -8.37 -10.59
CA SER A 446 34.20 -7.13 -10.35
C SER A 446 35.61 -7.38 -9.84
N ASP A 447 36.59 -6.81 -10.55
CA ASP A 447 38.00 -6.84 -10.15
C ASP A 447 38.34 -5.68 -9.20
N GLN A 448 37.45 -4.69 -9.06
CA GLN A 448 37.59 -3.51 -8.21
C GLN A 448 36.33 -3.26 -7.38
N GLY A 449 36.49 -2.75 -6.16
CA GLY A 449 35.37 -2.50 -5.25
C GLY A 449 34.86 -3.75 -4.54
N THR A 450 33.89 -3.52 -3.67
CA THR A 450 33.34 -4.51 -2.76
C THR A 450 31.97 -4.98 -3.26
N TYR A 451 31.78 -6.29 -3.30
CA TYR A 451 30.52 -6.93 -3.60
C TYR A 451 29.89 -7.46 -2.31
N ASP A 452 28.70 -6.99 -1.96
CA ASP A 452 27.97 -7.43 -0.78
C ASP A 452 27.00 -8.57 -1.15
N MET A 453 27.28 -9.77 -0.66
CA MET A 453 26.41 -10.94 -0.82
C MET A 453 25.40 -11.01 0.31
N ALA A 454 24.11 -10.90 0.00
CA ALA A 454 23.04 -11.21 0.94
C ALA A 454 23.05 -12.70 1.29
N VAL A 455 22.93 -12.99 2.58
CA VAL A 455 22.88 -14.35 3.12
C VAL A 455 21.46 -14.69 3.51
N GLY A 456 20.97 -15.84 3.02
CA GLY A 456 19.76 -16.49 3.51
C GLY A 456 19.35 -17.66 2.64
N GLU A 457 18.91 -18.74 3.28
CA GLU A 457 18.38 -19.94 2.62
C GLU A 457 17.25 -19.64 1.63
N ARG A 458 16.36 -18.70 1.95
CA ARG A 458 15.16 -18.41 1.13
C ARG A 458 14.63 -17.00 1.31
N ILE A 459 13.76 -16.59 0.39
CA ILE A 459 12.96 -15.37 0.53
C ILE A 459 11.70 -15.67 1.34
N VAL A 460 11.54 -15.00 2.48
CA VAL A 460 10.42 -15.22 3.41
C VAL A 460 9.30 -14.19 3.26
N SER A 461 9.57 -13.05 2.60
CA SER A 461 8.59 -12.00 2.37
C SER A 461 9.03 -11.13 1.19
N THR A 462 8.09 -10.66 0.37
CA THR A 462 8.32 -9.59 -0.60
C THR A 462 7.13 -8.64 -0.60
N PHE A 463 7.34 -7.32 -0.54
CA PHE A 463 6.24 -6.34 -0.49
C PHE A 463 6.53 -5.05 -1.25
N ALA A 464 5.46 -4.34 -1.63
CA ALA A 464 5.56 -3.03 -2.25
C ALA A 464 6.05 -1.97 -1.24
N GLY A 465 6.94 -1.08 -1.67
CA GLY A 465 7.52 -0.02 -0.84
C GLY A 465 8.84 -0.40 -0.17
N ALA A 466 9.35 0.54 0.63
CA ALA A 466 10.67 0.46 1.27
C ALA A 466 10.62 -0.11 2.69
N ALA A 467 11.67 -0.85 3.08
CA ALA A 467 11.85 -1.31 4.45
C ALA A 467 12.04 -0.15 5.43
N ASP A 468 12.90 0.81 5.08
CA ASP A 468 13.12 2.06 5.80
C ASP A 468 12.77 3.24 4.87
N PRO A 469 11.50 3.63 4.79
CA PRO A 469 11.06 4.68 3.86
C PRO A 469 11.63 6.06 4.19
N GLU A 470 11.96 6.33 5.46
CA GLU A 470 12.52 7.63 5.88
C GLU A 470 13.91 7.87 5.33
N ARG A 471 14.70 6.81 5.17
CA ARG A 471 16.03 6.84 4.55
C ARG A 471 15.97 6.60 3.04
N PHE A 472 15.11 5.69 2.60
CA PHE A 472 15.05 5.34 1.18
C PHE A 472 14.52 6.47 0.31
N PHE A 473 13.61 7.31 0.81
CA PHE A 473 13.04 8.43 0.07
C PHE A 473 13.64 9.80 0.43
N GLU A 474 14.68 9.82 1.28
CA GLU A 474 15.58 10.97 1.43
C GLU A 474 16.41 11.17 0.15
#